data_AF-A0A5B2V928-F1
#
_entry.id   AF-A0A5B2V928-F1
#
_cell.length_a   1.000
_cell.length_b   1.000
_cell.length_c   1.000
_cell.angle_alpha   90.00
_cell.angle_beta   90.00
_cell.angle_gamma   90.00
#
_symmetry.space_group_name_H-M   'P 1'
#
loop_
_entity.id
_entity.type
_entity.pdbx_description
1 polymer ?
#
loop_
_entity_poly.entity_id
_entity_poly.type
_entity_poly.pdbx_seq_one_letter_code
_entity_poly.pdbx_strand_id
1 'polypeptide(L)'
;MFVPIDERIRTELASVAAGRNLSRSEAGWLARALTGAVRPNRDAPLLDLARGLAVLGRLDGAGDQRALVARVFDPALARPAALAALLDQAPPGALARDGRGVILPGWDRPLALTVLARSLGLAEIVALVDGSSLLPDLVSALRQVTDDSSVPAVEDAGRALARALHAWRMRCLPFAAVERGLRRLATLGAEPGALDDAAILDLFCAEIRAGERPVFHSLVRLVATLERARRHGLDLHRLSQAMPLDAAPEVEAALADIAGGDEASLEERLGRVPARPKCLTGVERRHLEAVVALDPLHRTRPLTALRALAFEPVQSGILNRQRRGSGGAGVAARTACAEARPYPDLTAATAALHGHLRDLLRIALALRVEGCGAAPDDPRAGAAVQEGRRALKAMRREGFDARPDDLRAAFEGMDECLADLAGALDDALARIAALDEAAPLESRFEADRTVFAGLFAQLYADPSVQEAPHGIP
;
A
#
# COMPACT_ATOMS: atom_id res chain seq x y z
N MET A 1 13.88 7.27 6.15
CA MET A 1 15.09 6.72 5.50
C MET A 1 14.62 5.68 4.48
N PHE A 2 14.37 6.11 3.25
CA PHE A 2 13.84 5.26 2.17
C PHE A 2 15.02 4.65 1.40
N VAL A 3 14.96 3.34 1.14
CA VAL A 3 16.07 2.58 0.53
C VAL A 3 15.84 2.49 -0.99
N PRO A 4 16.88 2.70 -1.82
CA PRO A 4 16.85 2.52 -3.28
C PRO A 4 16.20 1.21 -3.72
N ILE A 5 15.83 1.09 -5.01
CA ILE A 5 16.06 -0.21 -5.65
C ILE A 5 17.57 -0.42 -5.59
N ASP A 6 17.99 -1.22 -4.60
CA ASP A 6 19.40 -1.41 -4.25
C ASP A 6 20.20 -1.71 -5.54
N GLU A 7 21.30 -0.97 -5.77
CA GLU A 7 22.27 -1.24 -6.85
C GLU A 7 22.63 -2.72 -6.89
N ARG A 8 22.61 -3.36 -5.72
CA ARG A 8 22.72 -4.80 -5.53
C ARG A 8 21.66 -5.60 -6.31
N ILE A 9 20.37 -5.26 -6.24
CA ILE A 9 19.31 -5.98 -6.96
C ILE A 9 19.50 -5.84 -8.48
N ARG A 10 19.92 -4.66 -8.95
CA ARG A 10 20.26 -4.45 -10.37
C ARG A 10 21.45 -5.33 -10.78
N THR A 11 22.48 -5.36 -9.94
CA THR A 11 23.68 -6.19 -10.14
C THR A 11 23.34 -7.67 -10.15
N GLU A 12 22.50 -8.13 -9.23
CA GLU A 12 22.01 -9.52 -9.16
C GLU A 12 21.20 -9.87 -10.41
N LEU A 13 20.27 -9.01 -10.85
CA LEU A 13 19.50 -9.22 -12.08
C LEU A 13 20.41 -9.28 -13.32
N ALA A 14 21.39 -8.38 -13.43
CA ALA A 14 22.35 -8.35 -14.51
C ALA A 14 23.25 -9.60 -14.50
N SER A 15 23.67 -10.04 -13.31
CA SER A 15 24.47 -11.25 -13.12
C SER A 15 23.71 -12.50 -13.58
N VAL A 16 22.44 -12.66 -13.16
CA VAL A 16 21.57 -13.76 -13.61
C VAL A 16 21.34 -13.71 -15.12
N ALA A 17 21.05 -12.52 -15.67
CA ALA A 17 20.86 -12.36 -17.11
C ALA A 17 22.10 -12.72 -17.92
N ALA A 18 23.29 -12.32 -17.46
CA ALA A 18 24.55 -12.67 -18.08
C ALA A 18 24.88 -14.16 -17.93
N GLY A 19 24.77 -14.72 -16.72
CA GLY A 19 25.05 -16.12 -16.42
C GLY A 19 24.19 -17.09 -17.23
N ARG A 20 22.91 -16.73 -17.44
CA ARG A 20 21.95 -17.50 -18.24
C ARG A 20 21.87 -17.09 -19.70
N ASN A 21 22.65 -16.10 -20.11
CA ASN A 21 22.70 -15.61 -21.49
C ASN A 21 21.30 -15.21 -22.02
N LEU A 22 20.52 -14.55 -21.16
CA LEU A 22 19.14 -14.15 -21.42
C LEU A 22 19.08 -12.98 -22.40
N SER A 23 18.07 -12.97 -23.27
CA SER A 23 17.80 -11.81 -24.11
C SER A 23 17.33 -10.62 -23.27
N ARG A 24 17.44 -9.40 -23.82
CA ARG A 24 16.92 -8.18 -23.19
C ARG A 24 15.43 -8.28 -22.84
N SER A 25 14.65 -8.97 -23.69
CA SER A 25 13.22 -9.22 -23.46
C SER A 25 12.97 -10.12 -22.23
N GLU A 26 13.80 -11.15 -22.06
CA GLU A 26 13.72 -12.10 -20.94
C GLU A 26 14.18 -11.48 -19.63
N ALA A 27 15.31 -10.74 -19.65
CA ALA A 27 15.74 -9.96 -18.50
C ALA A 27 14.68 -8.93 -18.07
N GLY A 28 14.05 -8.25 -19.04
CA GLY A 28 12.93 -7.35 -18.78
C GLY A 28 11.70 -8.05 -18.22
N TRP A 29 11.42 -9.29 -18.64
CA TRP A 29 10.35 -10.10 -18.05
C TRP A 29 10.66 -10.50 -16.60
N LEU A 30 11.92 -10.89 -16.30
CA LEU A 30 12.34 -11.21 -14.93
C LEU A 30 12.20 -10.02 -14.00
N ALA A 31 12.63 -8.84 -14.44
CA ALA A 31 12.45 -7.60 -13.68
C ALA A 31 10.96 -7.34 -13.38
N ARG A 32 10.08 -7.52 -14.38
CA ARG A 32 8.62 -7.39 -14.17
C ARG A 32 8.05 -8.45 -13.22
N ALA A 33 8.52 -9.70 -13.32
CA ALA A 33 8.09 -10.77 -12.42
C ALA A 33 8.56 -10.49 -10.99
N LEU A 34 9.80 -10.05 -10.79
CA LEU A 34 10.35 -9.70 -9.48
C LEU A 34 9.63 -8.51 -8.84
N THR A 35 9.30 -7.48 -9.61
CA THR A 35 8.61 -6.26 -9.14
C THR A 35 7.08 -6.41 -9.04
N GLY A 36 6.49 -7.44 -9.65
CA GLY A 36 5.03 -7.65 -9.65
C GLY A 36 4.28 -6.84 -10.72
N ALA A 37 4.96 -6.50 -11.81
CA ALA A 37 4.42 -5.75 -12.95
C ALA A 37 3.88 -6.67 -14.08
N VAL A 38 3.67 -7.97 -13.82
CA VAL A 38 3.04 -8.90 -14.77
C VAL A 38 1.50 -8.79 -14.68
N ARG A 39 0.82 -8.86 -15.83
CA ARG A 39 -0.64 -8.71 -15.98
C ARG A 39 -1.21 -9.78 -16.93
N PRO A 40 -2.50 -10.16 -16.81
CA PRO A 40 -3.47 -9.70 -15.80
C PRO A 40 -3.23 -10.31 -14.42
N ASN A 41 -2.62 -11.49 -14.35
CA ASN A 41 -2.34 -12.18 -13.09
C ASN A 41 -0.88 -11.94 -12.66
N ARG A 42 -0.71 -11.16 -11.58
CA ARG A 42 0.60 -10.83 -11.00
C ARG A 42 1.36 -12.06 -10.51
N ASP A 43 0.64 -13.03 -9.97
CA ASP A 43 1.22 -14.17 -9.26
C ASP A 43 1.41 -15.39 -10.20
N ALA A 44 0.95 -15.28 -11.45
CA ALA A 44 1.14 -16.32 -12.47
C ALA A 44 2.61 -16.78 -12.64
N PRO A 45 3.63 -15.89 -12.66
CA PRO A 45 5.02 -16.33 -12.75
C PRO A 45 5.47 -17.22 -11.58
N LEU A 46 4.90 -17.02 -10.39
CA LEU A 46 5.24 -17.80 -9.19
C LEU A 46 4.55 -19.17 -9.20
N LEU A 47 3.35 -19.24 -9.77
CA LEU A 47 2.69 -20.50 -10.06
C LEU A 47 3.44 -21.30 -11.14
N ASP A 48 3.85 -20.64 -12.22
CA ASP A 48 4.66 -21.25 -13.27
C ASP A 48 6.04 -21.70 -12.76
N LEU A 49 6.61 -20.97 -11.78
CA LEU A 49 7.78 -21.41 -11.04
C LEU A 49 7.50 -22.68 -10.25
N ALA A 50 6.46 -22.71 -9.41
CA ALA A 50 6.10 -23.91 -8.64
C ALA A 50 5.84 -25.13 -9.54
N ARG A 51 5.16 -24.93 -10.67
CA ARG A 51 4.96 -25.98 -11.70
C ARG A 51 6.29 -26.45 -12.29
N GLY A 52 7.20 -25.53 -12.58
CA GLY A 52 8.53 -25.87 -13.08
C GLY A 52 9.37 -26.66 -12.08
N LEU A 53 9.29 -26.30 -10.80
CA LEU A 53 9.94 -27.04 -9.71
C LEU A 53 9.35 -28.47 -9.59
N ALA A 54 8.03 -28.63 -9.72
CA ALA A 54 7.39 -29.96 -9.73
C ALA A 54 7.82 -30.82 -10.93
N VAL A 55 7.98 -30.20 -12.11
CA VAL A 55 8.52 -30.89 -13.30
C VAL A 55 9.93 -31.42 -13.04
N LEU A 56 10.82 -30.59 -12.48
CA LEU A 56 12.18 -31.00 -12.16
C LEU A 56 12.22 -32.06 -11.04
N GLY A 57 11.39 -31.94 -10.01
CA GLY A 57 11.29 -32.92 -8.93
C GLY A 57 10.93 -34.32 -9.41
N ARG A 58 10.10 -34.42 -10.45
CA ARG A 58 9.75 -35.71 -11.08
C ARG A 58 10.88 -36.31 -11.91
N LEU A 59 11.83 -35.51 -12.39
CA LEU A 59 12.99 -36.02 -13.14
C LEU A 59 14.04 -36.65 -12.23
N ASP A 60 14.25 -36.10 -11.04
CA ASP A 60 15.29 -36.55 -10.10
C ASP A 60 14.84 -37.69 -9.16
N GLY A 61 13.53 -37.96 -9.12
CA GLY A 61 12.94 -38.86 -8.14
C GLY A 61 12.94 -38.26 -6.73
N ALA A 62 12.15 -38.82 -5.81
CA ALA A 62 11.88 -38.24 -4.49
C ALA A 62 13.08 -38.22 -3.50
N GLY A 63 14.34 -38.36 -3.97
CA GLY A 63 15.49 -38.65 -3.10
C GLY A 63 16.68 -37.68 -3.15
N ASP A 64 16.92 -36.97 -4.26
CA ASP A 64 18.15 -36.16 -4.41
C ASP A 64 17.87 -34.65 -4.50
N GLN A 65 17.64 -34.04 -3.34
CA GLN A 65 17.47 -32.58 -3.23
C GLN A 65 18.68 -31.79 -3.75
N ARG A 66 19.89 -32.37 -3.74
CA ARG A 66 21.09 -31.67 -4.22
C ARG A 66 21.12 -31.61 -5.74
N ALA A 67 20.78 -32.72 -6.41
CA ALA A 67 20.66 -32.76 -7.87
C ALA A 67 19.58 -31.77 -8.37
N LEU A 68 18.44 -31.73 -7.68
CA LEU A 68 17.36 -30.81 -8.02
C LEU A 68 17.77 -29.34 -7.87
N VAL A 69 18.41 -28.99 -6.75
CA VAL A 69 18.97 -27.65 -6.53
C VAL A 69 19.98 -27.31 -7.63
N ALA A 70 20.90 -28.22 -7.96
CA ALA A 70 21.89 -28.00 -9.02
C ALA A 70 21.22 -27.70 -10.37
N ARG A 71 20.13 -28.40 -10.72
CA ARG A 71 19.37 -28.14 -11.95
C ARG A 71 18.62 -26.82 -11.92
N VAL A 72 18.02 -26.44 -10.79
CA VAL A 72 17.32 -25.14 -10.66
C VAL A 72 18.27 -23.97 -10.95
N PHE A 73 19.54 -24.11 -10.59
CA PHE A 73 20.59 -23.10 -10.79
C PHE A 73 21.49 -23.37 -12.00
N ASP A 74 21.19 -24.38 -12.83
CA ASP A 74 21.99 -24.66 -14.02
C ASP A 74 21.71 -23.60 -15.11
N PRO A 75 22.71 -22.79 -15.51
CA PRO A 75 22.52 -21.79 -16.56
C PRO A 75 22.27 -22.40 -17.94
N ALA A 76 22.70 -23.66 -18.19
CA ALA A 76 22.47 -24.33 -19.47
C ALA A 76 20.98 -24.56 -19.75
N LEU A 77 20.15 -24.66 -18.70
CA LEU A 77 18.70 -24.87 -18.80
C LEU A 77 17.91 -23.58 -19.13
N ALA A 78 18.60 -22.47 -19.42
CA ALA A 78 17.97 -21.24 -19.90
C ALA A 78 17.40 -21.37 -21.33
N ARG A 79 17.75 -22.43 -22.07
CA ARG A 79 17.30 -22.66 -23.46
C ARG A 79 16.24 -23.76 -23.53
N PRO A 80 15.12 -23.56 -24.25
CA PRO A 80 14.10 -24.60 -24.44
C PRO A 80 14.65 -25.92 -25.02
N ALA A 81 15.66 -25.86 -25.89
CA ALA A 81 16.29 -27.05 -26.45
C ALA A 81 17.07 -27.87 -25.41
N ALA A 82 17.77 -27.21 -24.49
CA ALA A 82 18.48 -27.88 -23.40
C ALA A 82 17.50 -28.53 -22.41
N LEU A 83 16.40 -27.83 -22.10
CA LEU A 83 15.30 -28.40 -21.31
C LEU A 83 14.66 -29.60 -22.00
N ALA A 84 14.41 -29.54 -23.31
CA ALA A 84 13.88 -30.67 -24.06
C ALA A 84 14.80 -31.89 -23.94
N ALA A 85 16.11 -31.71 -24.16
CA ALA A 85 17.10 -32.77 -24.05
C ALA A 85 17.20 -33.36 -22.62
N LEU A 86 17.06 -32.53 -21.58
CA LEU A 86 16.99 -32.99 -20.20
C LEU A 86 15.74 -33.81 -19.95
N LEU A 87 14.58 -33.35 -20.43
CA LEU A 87 13.30 -34.03 -20.29
C LEU A 87 13.24 -35.34 -21.07
N ASP A 88 13.99 -35.48 -22.17
CA ASP A 88 14.10 -36.73 -22.94
C ASP A 88 14.87 -37.83 -22.16
N GLN A 89 15.62 -37.45 -21.12
CA GLN A 89 16.31 -38.37 -20.22
C GLN A 89 15.42 -38.83 -19.04
N ALA A 90 14.17 -38.37 -18.99
CA ALA A 90 13.23 -38.73 -17.94
C ALA A 90 12.94 -40.24 -17.93
N PRO A 91 12.76 -40.86 -16.74
CA PRO A 91 12.26 -42.23 -16.67
C PRO A 91 10.93 -42.38 -17.43
N PRO A 92 10.69 -43.51 -18.12
CA PRO A 92 9.43 -43.75 -18.80
C PRO A 92 8.23 -43.53 -17.87
N GLY A 93 7.29 -42.67 -18.28
CA GLY A 93 6.08 -42.36 -17.51
C GLY A 93 6.24 -41.31 -16.41
N ALA A 94 7.45 -40.78 -16.16
CA ALA A 94 7.65 -39.72 -15.15
C ALA A 94 6.95 -38.40 -15.53
N LEU A 95 7.01 -38.05 -16.82
CA LEU A 95 6.45 -36.82 -17.38
C LEU A 95 5.78 -37.09 -18.73
N ALA A 96 4.58 -36.55 -18.92
CA ALA A 96 3.92 -36.51 -20.22
C ALA A 96 4.30 -35.22 -20.96
N ARG A 97 4.38 -35.28 -22.29
CA ARG A 97 4.68 -34.12 -23.15
C ARG A 97 3.75 -34.10 -24.36
N ASP A 98 3.39 -32.89 -24.79
CA ASP A 98 2.75 -32.64 -26.07
C ASP A 98 3.58 -31.67 -26.92
N GLY A 99 3.08 -31.28 -28.09
CA GLY A 99 3.75 -30.30 -28.95
C GLY A 99 3.86 -28.89 -28.35
N ARG A 100 3.25 -28.62 -27.19
CA ARG A 100 3.22 -27.31 -26.52
C ARG A 100 4.09 -27.28 -25.26
N GLY A 101 4.32 -28.41 -24.59
CA GLY A 101 5.17 -28.46 -23.40
C GLY A 101 5.02 -29.73 -22.56
N VAL A 102 5.31 -29.60 -21.26
CA VAL A 102 5.22 -30.68 -20.27
C VAL A 102 3.84 -30.66 -19.61
N ILE A 103 3.19 -31.82 -19.53
CA ILE A 103 1.88 -31.99 -18.89
C ILE A 103 2.12 -32.58 -17.50
N LEU A 104 1.77 -31.80 -16.47
CA LEU A 104 1.70 -32.28 -15.09
C LEU A 104 0.34 -32.97 -14.86
N PRO A 105 0.28 -34.11 -14.15
CA PRO A 105 -1.00 -34.74 -13.85
C PRO A 105 -1.96 -33.80 -13.11
N GLY A 106 -3.23 -33.80 -13.51
CA GLY A 106 -4.26 -32.92 -12.96
C GLY A 106 -4.27 -31.49 -13.50
N TRP A 107 -3.31 -31.11 -14.37
CA TRP A 107 -3.28 -29.80 -15.01
C TRP A 107 -3.81 -29.86 -16.44
N ASP A 108 -4.79 -29.00 -16.75
CA ASP A 108 -5.43 -28.93 -18.07
C ASP A 108 -4.52 -28.32 -19.16
N ARG A 109 -3.49 -27.58 -18.76
CA ARG A 109 -2.61 -26.85 -19.69
C ARG A 109 -1.16 -27.29 -19.56
N PRO A 110 -0.46 -27.58 -20.67
CA PRO A 110 0.97 -27.88 -20.64
C PRO A 110 1.78 -26.66 -20.20
N LEU A 111 2.88 -26.90 -19.49
CA LEU A 111 3.90 -25.90 -19.18
C LEU A 111 4.88 -25.83 -20.36
N ALA A 112 4.83 -24.73 -21.11
CA ALA A 112 5.72 -24.54 -22.24
C ALA A 112 7.19 -24.48 -21.79
N LEU A 113 8.11 -25.04 -22.60
CA LEU A 113 9.54 -25.07 -22.26
C LEU A 113 10.16 -23.68 -22.14
N THR A 114 9.64 -22.70 -22.88
CA THR A 114 10.03 -21.29 -22.75
C THR A 114 9.59 -20.68 -21.42
N VAL A 115 8.43 -21.08 -20.91
CA VAL A 115 7.96 -20.66 -19.58
C VAL A 115 8.80 -21.32 -18.50
N LEU A 116 9.06 -22.63 -18.62
CA LEU A 116 9.94 -23.36 -17.71
C LEU A 116 11.33 -22.71 -17.62
N ALA A 117 11.98 -22.42 -18.74
CA ALA A 117 13.29 -21.76 -18.76
C ALA A 117 13.29 -20.41 -18.02
N ARG A 118 12.28 -19.58 -18.26
CA ARG A 118 12.13 -18.28 -17.59
C ARG A 118 11.82 -18.41 -16.11
N SER A 119 11.02 -19.41 -15.73
CA SER A 119 10.75 -19.75 -14.35
C SER A 119 12.03 -20.14 -13.60
N LEU A 120 12.95 -20.89 -14.22
CA LEU A 120 14.25 -21.18 -13.60
C LEU A 120 15.05 -19.89 -13.41
N GLY A 121 15.05 -18.99 -14.40
CA GLY A 121 15.53 -17.61 -14.30
C GLY A 121 15.01 -16.88 -13.05
N LEU A 122 13.70 -17.00 -12.83
CA LEU A 122 13.01 -16.41 -11.68
C LEU A 122 13.42 -17.07 -10.35
N ALA A 123 13.63 -18.39 -10.35
CA ALA A 123 14.11 -19.11 -9.16
C ALA A 123 15.49 -18.60 -8.73
N GLU A 124 16.39 -18.37 -9.68
CA GLU A 124 17.75 -17.89 -9.39
C GLU A 124 17.76 -16.48 -8.83
N ILE A 125 17.00 -15.55 -9.44
CA ILE A 125 16.94 -14.20 -8.89
C ILE A 125 16.26 -14.20 -7.51
N VAL A 126 15.19 -14.98 -7.30
CA VAL A 126 14.55 -15.12 -5.98
C VAL A 126 15.52 -15.71 -4.94
N ALA A 127 16.39 -16.63 -5.34
CA ALA A 127 17.40 -17.20 -4.44
C ALA A 127 18.52 -16.22 -4.08
N LEU A 128 18.83 -15.24 -4.95
CA LEU A 128 19.94 -14.31 -4.76
C LEU A 128 19.50 -13.01 -4.08
N VAL A 129 18.26 -12.56 -4.31
CA VAL A 129 17.81 -11.24 -3.87
C VAL A 129 18.00 -10.98 -2.37
N ASP A 130 18.48 -9.77 -2.07
CA ASP A 130 18.64 -9.28 -0.69
C ASP A 130 19.46 -10.26 0.17
N GLY A 131 20.57 -10.75 -0.40
CA GLY A 131 21.45 -11.70 0.29
C GLY A 131 20.82 -13.04 0.58
N SER A 132 20.05 -13.57 -0.39
CA SER A 132 19.36 -14.85 -0.27
C SER A 132 18.27 -14.90 0.80
N SER A 133 17.67 -13.75 1.12
CA SER A 133 16.60 -13.67 2.12
C SER A 133 15.36 -14.52 1.79
N LEU A 134 15.09 -14.76 0.50
CA LEU A 134 13.97 -15.58 0.00
C LEU A 134 14.37 -17.03 -0.34
N LEU A 135 15.65 -17.40 -0.20
CA LEU A 135 16.10 -18.77 -0.47
C LEU A 135 15.39 -19.82 0.41
N PRO A 136 15.14 -19.60 1.72
CA PRO A 136 14.40 -20.56 2.54
C PRO A 136 13.00 -20.85 2.01
N ASP A 137 12.27 -19.82 1.56
CA ASP A 137 10.93 -19.97 0.98
C ASP A 137 10.98 -20.75 -0.34
N LEU A 138 11.99 -20.50 -1.19
CA LEU A 138 12.22 -21.25 -2.42
C LEU A 138 12.51 -22.73 -2.15
N VAL A 139 13.39 -23.02 -1.20
CA VAL A 139 13.72 -24.40 -0.80
C VAL A 139 12.51 -25.09 -0.17
N SER A 140 11.71 -24.37 0.62
CA SER A 140 10.46 -24.92 1.18
C SER A 140 9.46 -25.27 0.09
N ALA A 141 9.27 -24.38 -0.90
CA ALA A 141 8.40 -24.64 -2.04
C ALA A 141 8.90 -25.83 -2.87
N LEU A 142 10.23 -25.93 -3.06
CA LEU A 142 10.87 -27.05 -3.75
C LEU A 142 10.56 -28.37 -3.04
N ARG A 143 10.77 -28.45 -1.72
CA ARG A 143 10.47 -29.64 -0.91
C ARG A 143 9.00 -30.02 -0.98
N GLN A 144 8.12 -29.04 -0.86
CA GLN A 144 6.69 -29.26 -0.91
C GLN A 144 6.27 -29.92 -2.23
N VAL A 145 6.73 -29.41 -3.37
CA VAL A 145 6.33 -29.95 -4.69
C VAL A 145 7.05 -31.25 -5.07
N THR A 146 8.19 -31.57 -4.43
CA THR A 146 8.85 -32.87 -4.57
C THR A 146 8.17 -33.95 -3.74
N ASP A 147 7.71 -33.61 -2.53
CA ASP A 147 7.05 -34.54 -1.63
C ASP A 147 5.62 -34.83 -2.09
N ASP A 148 4.92 -33.80 -2.58
CA ASP A 148 3.61 -33.91 -3.20
C ASP A 148 3.51 -33.04 -4.46
N SER A 149 3.44 -33.68 -5.63
CA SER A 149 3.23 -33.00 -6.91
C SER A 149 1.75 -32.89 -7.31
N SER A 150 0.81 -33.03 -6.38
CA SER A 150 -0.62 -32.79 -6.61
C SER A 150 -0.89 -31.34 -7.00
N VAL A 151 -2.00 -31.09 -7.71
CA VAL A 151 -2.42 -29.72 -8.08
C VAL A 151 -2.50 -28.81 -6.84
N PRO A 152 -3.15 -29.21 -5.73
CA PRO A 152 -3.22 -28.38 -4.53
C PRO A 152 -1.83 -28.04 -3.96
N ALA A 153 -0.92 -29.01 -3.88
CA ALA A 153 0.42 -28.79 -3.33
C ALA A 153 1.24 -27.81 -4.18
N VAL A 154 1.16 -27.89 -5.51
CA VAL A 154 1.82 -26.96 -6.43
C VAL A 154 1.21 -25.56 -6.32
N GLU A 155 -0.11 -25.44 -6.20
CA GLU A 155 -0.78 -24.15 -6.00
C GLU A 155 -0.46 -23.52 -4.63
N ASP A 156 -0.37 -24.33 -3.58
CA ASP A 156 0.03 -23.90 -2.24
C ASP A 156 1.48 -23.39 -2.24
N ALA A 157 2.39 -24.10 -2.90
CA ALA A 157 3.79 -23.67 -3.07
C ALA A 157 3.87 -22.36 -3.85
N GLY A 158 3.13 -22.23 -4.95
CA GLY A 158 3.03 -20.97 -5.71
C GLY A 158 2.51 -19.80 -4.89
N ARG A 159 1.48 -20.03 -4.06
CA ARG A 159 0.94 -19.02 -3.13
C ARG A 159 1.93 -18.66 -2.02
N ALA A 160 2.67 -19.62 -1.49
CA ALA A 160 3.72 -19.38 -0.49
C ALA A 160 4.83 -18.48 -1.05
N LEU A 161 5.33 -18.80 -2.25
CA LEU A 161 6.31 -17.98 -2.96
C LEU A 161 5.79 -16.56 -3.25
N ALA A 162 4.54 -16.45 -3.69
CA ALA A 162 3.92 -15.14 -3.95
C ALA A 162 3.80 -14.29 -2.68
N ARG A 163 3.46 -14.90 -1.53
CA ARG A 163 3.44 -14.21 -0.22
C ARG A 163 4.82 -13.76 0.22
N ALA A 164 5.82 -14.64 0.14
CA ALA A 164 7.20 -14.33 0.51
C ALA A 164 7.76 -13.19 -0.35
N LEU A 165 7.60 -13.28 -1.68
CA LEU A 165 8.03 -12.24 -2.59
C LEU A 165 7.24 -10.93 -2.41
N HIS A 166 5.95 -11.00 -2.05
CA HIS A 166 5.18 -9.80 -1.71
C HIS A 166 5.70 -9.11 -0.44
N ALA A 167 5.97 -9.87 0.63
CA ALA A 167 6.55 -9.34 1.86
C ALA A 167 7.92 -8.69 1.59
N TRP A 168 8.76 -9.35 0.80
CA TRP A 168 10.03 -8.79 0.34
C TRP A 168 9.84 -7.50 -0.47
N ARG A 169 8.93 -7.46 -1.46
CA ARG A 169 8.63 -6.23 -2.21
C ARG A 169 8.21 -5.08 -1.31
N MET A 170 7.38 -5.34 -0.30
CA MET A 170 6.94 -4.30 0.63
C MET A 170 8.08 -3.75 1.49
N ARG A 171 9.10 -4.57 1.75
CA ARG A 171 10.29 -4.19 2.52
C ARG A 171 11.36 -3.52 1.66
N CYS A 172 11.65 -4.08 0.48
CA CYS A 172 12.83 -3.78 -0.34
C CYS A 172 12.49 -3.00 -1.63
N LEU A 173 11.23 -2.96 -2.04
CA LEU A 173 10.75 -2.23 -3.22
C LEU A 173 9.54 -1.32 -2.87
N PRO A 174 9.68 -0.38 -1.90
CA PRO A 174 8.59 0.52 -1.52
C PRO A 174 8.04 1.31 -2.73
N PHE A 175 8.89 1.54 -3.73
CA PHE A 175 8.55 2.23 -4.97
C PHE A 175 7.58 1.47 -5.89
N ALA A 176 7.47 0.14 -5.81
CA ALA A 176 6.55 -0.61 -6.68
C ALA A 176 5.06 -0.31 -6.38
N ALA A 177 4.74 0.19 -5.19
CA ALA A 177 3.41 0.70 -4.87
C ALA A 177 3.15 2.09 -5.45
N VAL A 178 4.16 2.97 -5.39
CA VAL A 178 4.12 4.34 -5.93
C VAL A 178 4.15 4.34 -7.45
N GLU A 179 4.99 3.51 -8.07
CA GLU A 179 5.13 3.31 -9.52
C GLU A 179 3.83 2.79 -10.15
N ARG A 180 3.15 1.82 -9.52
CA ARG A 180 1.82 1.37 -9.96
C ARG A 180 0.83 2.52 -10.01
N GLY A 181 0.88 3.39 -9.02
CA GLY A 181 0.05 4.56 -8.96
C GLY A 181 0.39 5.63 -10.00
N LEU A 182 1.68 5.90 -10.18
CA LEU A 182 2.21 6.79 -11.20
C LEU A 182 1.82 6.36 -12.60
N ARG A 183 2.01 5.08 -12.95
CA ARG A 183 1.62 4.54 -14.26
C ARG A 183 0.11 4.61 -14.46
N ARG A 184 -0.70 4.34 -13.43
CA ARG A 184 -2.17 4.46 -13.48
C ARG A 184 -2.61 5.89 -13.78
N LEU A 185 -1.97 6.87 -13.16
CA LEU A 185 -2.28 8.28 -13.39
C LEU A 185 -1.78 8.75 -14.76
N ALA A 186 -0.61 8.28 -15.19
CA ALA A 186 -0.09 8.53 -16.54
C ALA A 186 -0.98 7.93 -17.65
N THR A 187 -1.55 6.74 -17.46
CA THR A 187 -2.47 6.12 -18.44
C THR A 187 -3.78 6.87 -18.63
N LEU A 188 -4.17 7.70 -17.66
CA LEU A 188 -5.38 8.54 -17.77
C LEU A 188 -5.12 9.87 -18.46
N GLY A 189 -3.87 10.15 -18.84
CA GLY A 189 -3.47 11.46 -19.38
C GLY A 189 -3.69 12.62 -18.40
N ALA A 190 -3.93 12.32 -17.12
CA ALA A 190 -4.24 13.33 -16.12
C ALA A 190 -2.95 13.82 -15.46
N GLU A 191 -2.64 15.09 -15.66
CA GLU A 191 -1.70 15.81 -14.80
C GLU A 191 -2.27 15.78 -13.35
N PRO A 192 -1.56 15.24 -12.35
CA PRO A 192 -2.13 15.08 -10.99
C PRO A 192 -2.57 16.39 -10.32
N GLY A 193 -2.05 17.55 -10.75
CA GLY A 193 -2.52 18.87 -10.30
C GLY A 193 -3.86 19.33 -10.92
N ALA A 194 -4.30 18.68 -12.00
CA ALA A 194 -5.57 18.93 -12.68
C ALA A 194 -6.70 17.99 -12.20
N LEU A 195 -6.40 17.04 -11.32
CA LEU A 195 -7.42 16.16 -10.75
C LEU A 195 -8.20 16.90 -9.66
N ASP A 196 -9.43 17.27 -10.00
CA ASP A 196 -10.41 17.76 -9.05
C ASP A 196 -11.13 16.59 -8.35
N ASP A 197 -12.07 16.94 -7.46
CA ASP A 197 -12.85 15.96 -6.70
C ASP A 197 -13.63 14.98 -7.60
N ALA A 198 -14.13 15.43 -8.75
CA ALA A 198 -14.89 14.59 -9.67
C ALA A 198 -13.97 13.63 -10.42
N ALA A 199 -12.84 14.13 -10.94
CA ALA A 199 -11.87 13.33 -11.68
C ALA A 199 -11.27 12.19 -10.85
N ILE A 200 -11.04 12.40 -9.54
CA ILE A 200 -10.54 11.34 -8.64
C ILE A 200 -11.60 10.25 -8.46
N LEU A 201 -12.88 10.61 -8.32
CA LEU A 201 -13.97 9.64 -8.24
C LEU A 201 -14.15 8.89 -9.57
N ASP A 202 -14.10 9.60 -10.70
CA ASP A 202 -14.23 9.00 -12.03
C ASP A 202 -13.11 8.01 -12.32
N LEU A 203 -11.89 8.31 -11.89
CA LEU A 203 -10.77 7.38 -11.92
C LEU A 203 -11.09 6.11 -11.12
N PHE A 204 -11.55 6.24 -9.88
CA PHE A 204 -11.94 5.09 -9.07
C PHE A 204 -13.03 4.24 -9.76
N CYS A 205 -14.05 4.88 -10.32
CA CYS A 205 -15.11 4.23 -11.08
C CYS A 205 -14.59 3.53 -12.35
N ALA A 206 -13.63 4.14 -13.05
CA ALA A 206 -13.05 3.57 -14.26
C ALA A 206 -12.25 2.29 -13.97
N GLU A 207 -11.47 2.27 -12.89
CA GLU A 207 -10.70 1.09 -12.46
C GLU A 207 -11.64 -0.09 -12.15
N ILE A 208 -12.73 0.17 -11.41
CA ILE A 208 -13.71 -0.88 -11.10
C ILE A 208 -14.37 -1.43 -12.36
N ARG A 209 -14.72 -0.55 -13.31
CA ARG A 209 -15.27 -0.97 -14.62
C ARG A 209 -14.26 -1.75 -15.46
N ALA A 210 -12.97 -1.50 -15.30
CA ALA A 210 -11.89 -2.27 -15.92
C ALA A 210 -11.64 -3.63 -15.26
N GLY A 211 -12.40 -3.97 -14.21
CA GLY A 211 -12.27 -5.24 -13.48
C GLY A 211 -11.23 -5.22 -12.35
N GLU A 212 -10.62 -4.06 -12.08
CA GLU A 212 -9.71 -3.90 -10.95
C GLU A 212 -10.49 -3.79 -9.63
N ARG A 213 -9.82 -4.04 -8.49
CA ARG A 213 -10.41 -3.91 -7.14
C ARG A 213 -9.65 -2.90 -6.29
N PRO A 214 -9.60 -1.63 -6.68
CA PRO A 214 -8.92 -0.61 -5.89
C PRO A 214 -9.64 -0.35 -4.56
N VAL A 215 -8.87 0.09 -3.57
CA VAL A 215 -9.40 0.71 -2.34
C VAL A 215 -9.38 2.21 -2.53
N PHE A 216 -10.53 2.88 -2.33
CA PHE A 216 -10.65 4.32 -2.62
C PHE A 216 -9.63 5.13 -1.81
N HIS A 217 -9.51 4.84 -0.52
CA HIS A 217 -8.52 5.49 0.34
C HIS A 217 -7.08 5.30 -0.15
N SER A 218 -6.72 4.13 -0.68
CA SER A 218 -5.38 3.90 -1.26
C SER A 218 -5.14 4.73 -2.52
N LEU A 219 -6.16 4.92 -3.36
CA LEU A 219 -6.10 5.80 -4.52
C LEU A 219 -5.92 7.27 -4.09
N VAL A 220 -6.70 7.71 -3.11
CA VAL A 220 -6.62 9.08 -2.58
C VAL A 220 -5.24 9.36 -1.96
N ARG A 221 -4.69 8.44 -1.16
CA ARG A 221 -3.34 8.56 -0.61
C ARG A 221 -2.27 8.65 -1.69
N LEU A 222 -2.43 7.90 -2.78
CA LEU A 222 -1.54 7.99 -3.92
C LEU A 222 -1.59 9.37 -4.56
N VAL A 223 -2.79 9.92 -4.82
CA VAL A 223 -2.94 11.29 -5.36
C VAL A 223 -2.26 12.31 -4.43
N ALA A 224 -2.49 12.20 -3.12
CA ALA A 224 -1.86 13.06 -2.12
C ALA A 224 -0.32 13.01 -2.18
N THR A 225 0.26 11.80 -2.24
CA THR A 225 1.71 11.59 -2.37
C THR A 225 2.26 12.26 -3.63
N LEU A 226 1.53 12.21 -4.74
CA LEU A 226 1.98 12.77 -6.01
C LEU A 226 1.88 14.29 -6.07
N GLU A 227 0.90 14.87 -5.41
CA GLU A 227 0.84 16.32 -5.25
C GLU A 227 1.96 16.86 -4.38
N ARG A 228 2.35 16.12 -3.32
CA ARG A 228 3.55 16.46 -2.55
C ARG A 228 4.77 16.38 -3.46
N ALA A 229 4.94 15.28 -4.20
CA ALA A 229 6.03 15.12 -5.16
C ALA A 229 6.17 16.31 -6.11
N ARG A 230 5.06 16.73 -6.73
CA ARG A 230 5.06 17.87 -7.64
C ARG A 230 5.45 19.19 -6.96
N ARG A 231 4.99 19.44 -5.73
CA ARG A 231 5.40 20.64 -4.97
C ARG A 231 6.91 20.70 -4.73
N HIS A 232 7.57 19.54 -4.66
CA HIS A 232 9.03 19.43 -4.60
C HIS A 232 9.70 19.41 -5.99
N GLY A 233 9.00 19.79 -7.05
CA GLY A 233 9.59 19.96 -8.39
C GLY A 233 9.75 18.68 -9.20
N LEU A 234 9.14 17.57 -8.78
CA LEU A 234 9.22 16.31 -9.53
C LEU A 234 8.37 16.31 -10.80
N ASP A 235 9.04 16.02 -11.91
CA ASP A 235 8.40 15.76 -13.21
C ASP A 235 7.88 14.32 -13.26
N LEU A 236 6.61 14.14 -12.90
CA LEU A 236 5.93 12.86 -12.88
C LEU A 236 5.80 12.24 -14.29
N HIS A 237 5.79 13.07 -15.34
CA HIS A 237 5.79 12.58 -16.72
C HIS A 237 7.14 11.93 -17.03
N ARG A 238 8.26 12.60 -16.71
CA ARG A 238 9.60 11.98 -16.74
C ARG A 238 9.66 10.71 -15.89
N LEU A 239 9.15 10.70 -14.66
CA LEU A 239 9.14 9.50 -13.81
C LEU A 239 8.34 8.34 -14.43
N SER A 240 7.22 8.64 -15.09
CA SER A 240 6.39 7.64 -15.77
C SER A 240 7.04 7.12 -17.07
N GLN A 241 7.89 7.93 -17.71
CA GLN A 241 8.60 7.60 -18.97
C GLN A 241 10.02 7.07 -18.75
N ALA A 242 10.64 7.34 -17.59
CA ALA A 242 11.95 6.88 -17.18
C ALA A 242 11.92 5.38 -16.87
N MET A 243 11.88 4.60 -17.95
CA MET A 243 11.66 3.16 -17.98
C MET A 243 12.91 2.26 -18.17
N PRO A 244 14.17 2.71 -18.03
CA PRO A 244 15.26 1.81 -17.70
C PRO A 244 15.59 1.87 -16.20
N LEU A 245 16.11 0.76 -15.66
CA LEU A 245 16.73 0.67 -14.33
C LEU A 245 17.78 1.77 -14.02
N ASP A 246 18.19 2.52 -15.04
CA ASP A 246 19.22 3.56 -15.01
C ASP A 246 18.73 4.92 -14.47
N ALA A 247 17.41 5.16 -14.40
CA ALA A 247 16.85 6.42 -13.90
C ALA A 247 16.41 6.37 -12.42
N ALA A 248 16.52 5.20 -11.77
CA ALA A 248 16.18 5.00 -10.36
C ALA A 248 16.85 5.98 -9.38
N PRO A 249 18.13 6.38 -9.55
CA PRO A 249 18.78 7.32 -8.62
C PRO A 249 18.18 8.73 -8.64
N GLU A 250 17.71 9.22 -9.79
CA GLU A 250 17.09 10.55 -9.93
C GLU A 250 15.68 10.57 -9.31
N VAL A 251 14.92 9.48 -9.54
CA VAL A 251 13.62 9.26 -8.90
C VAL A 251 13.77 9.19 -7.39
N GLU A 252 14.80 8.50 -6.93
CA GLU A 252 15.06 8.25 -5.52
C GLU A 252 15.58 9.48 -4.79
N ALA A 253 16.52 10.23 -5.38
CA ALA A 253 17.01 11.50 -4.82
C ALA A 253 15.83 12.47 -4.65
N ALA A 254 14.96 12.56 -5.66
CA ALA A 254 13.83 13.45 -5.58
C ALA A 254 12.71 12.96 -4.64
N LEU A 255 12.50 11.65 -4.47
CA LEU A 255 11.58 11.11 -3.45
C LEU A 255 12.18 11.22 -2.03
N ALA A 256 13.50 11.14 -1.88
CA ALA A 256 14.22 11.45 -0.65
C ALA A 256 14.13 12.95 -0.34
N ASP A 257 14.11 13.83 -1.34
CA ASP A 257 13.84 15.27 -1.17
C ASP A 257 12.37 15.54 -0.79
N ILE A 258 11.40 14.71 -1.21
CA ILE A 258 10.03 14.77 -0.66
C ILE A 258 10.00 14.30 0.79
N ALA A 259 10.67 13.18 1.09
CA ALA A 259 10.67 12.55 2.41
C ALA A 259 11.56 13.29 3.42
N GLY A 260 12.48 14.13 2.93
CA GLY A 260 13.46 14.90 3.68
C GLY A 260 13.33 16.40 3.47
N GLY A 261 12.23 16.87 2.88
CA GLY A 261 11.93 18.30 2.83
C GLY A 261 11.95 18.87 4.25
N ASP A 262 12.62 20.00 4.43
CA ASP A 262 12.87 20.63 5.75
C ASP A 262 11.59 20.93 6.57
N GLU A 263 10.40 20.86 5.96
CA GLU A 263 9.11 20.92 6.66
C GLU A 263 8.64 19.53 7.10
N ALA A 264 8.67 19.28 8.41
CA ALA A 264 8.06 18.08 9.00
C ALA A 264 6.60 17.93 8.56
N SER A 265 6.23 16.74 8.09
CA SER A 265 4.86 16.44 7.66
C SER A 265 3.86 16.54 8.82
N LEU A 266 2.57 16.74 8.53
CA LEU A 266 1.53 16.75 9.57
C LEU A 266 1.46 15.41 10.34
N GLU A 267 1.80 14.29 9.69
CA GLU A 267 1.92 12.97 10.33
C GLU A 267 3.07 12.95 11.36
N GLU A 268 4.24 13.48 11.02
CA GLU A 268 5.38 13.59 11.93
C GLU A 268 5.08 14.54 13.11
N ARG A 269 4.40 15.65 12.84
CA ARG A 269 3.95 16.60 13.88
C ARG A 269 2.97 15.95 14.84
N LEU A 270 2.04 15.14 14.34
CA LEU A 270 1.14 14.35 15.18
C LEU A 270 1.89 13.30 16.02
N GLY A 271 2.96 12.72 15.47
CA GLY A 271 3.86 11.82 16.19
C GLY A 271 4.57 12.47 17.37
N ARG A 272 4.81 13.79 17.31
CA ARG A 272 5.42 14.59 18.41
C ARG A 272 4.44 14.94 19.52
N VAL A 273 3.12 14.80 19.31
CA VAL A 273 2.13 14.99 20.38
C VAL A 273 2.25 13.82 21.36
N PRO A 274 2.65 14.06 22.63
CA PRO A 274 2.93 12.99 23.58
C PRO A 274 1.65 12.23 23.96
N ALA A 275 1.84 11.01 24.43
CA ALA A 275 0.75 10.19 24.98
C ALA A 275 0.34 10.62 26.40
N ARG A 276 1.25 11.28 27.14
CA ARG A 276 1.05 11.79 28.49
C ARG A 276 1.53 13.24 28.60
N PRO A 277 0.73 14.17 29.18
CA PRO A 277 -0.66 13.97 29.61
C PRO A 277 -1.55 13.58 28.41
N LYS A 278 -2.73 13.02 28.66
CA LYS A 278 -3.60 12.45 27.61
C LYS A 278 -4.23 13.55 26.74
N CYS A 279 -3.42 14.19 25.92
CA CYS A 279 -3.78 15.32 25.07
C CYS A 279 -4.86 14.93 24.07
N LEU A 280 -4.75 13.75 23.46
CA LEU A 280 -5.75 13.21 22.53
C LEU A 280 -6.28 11.88 23.04
N THR A 281 -7.60 11.67 22.97
CA THR A 281 -8.19 10.34 23.14
C THR A 281 -7.82 9.44 21.97
N GLY A 282 -7.95 8.12 22.12
CA GLY A 282 -7.71 7.19 21.02
C GLY A 282 -8.65 7.41 19.81
N VAL A 283 -9.85 7.95 20.03
CA VAL A 283 -10.78 8.30 18.96
C VAL A 283 -10.33 9.57 18.25
N GLU A 284 -10.00 10.62 19.01
CA GLU A 284 -9.49 11.89 18.46
C GLU A 284 -8.20 11.69 17.68
N ARG A 285 -7.25 10.93 18.23
CA ARG A 285 -5.98 10.64 17.57
C ARG A 285 -6.20 9.90 16.25
N ARG A 286 -7.03 8.86 16.21
CA ARG A 286 -7.33 8.13 14.97
C ARG A 286 -8.05 9.02 13.93
N HIS A 287 -8.97 9.88 14.38
CA HIS A 287 -9.63 10.84 13.48
C HIS A 287 -8.62 11.83 12.91
N LEU A 288 -7.72 12.36 13.74
CA LEU A 288 -6.64 13.26 13.31
C LEU A 288 -5.69 12.57 12.34
N GLU A 289 -5.22 11.35 12.67
CA GLU A 289 -4.39 10.51 11.80
C GLU A 289 -5.03 10.33 10.43
N ALA A 290 -6.33 10.04 10.38
CA ALA A 290 -7.06 9.87 9.14
C ALA A 290 -7.14 11.16 8.30
N VAL A 291 -7.31 12.33 8.94
CA VAL A 291 -7.35 13.63 8.25
C VAL A 291 -5.96 14.04 7.75
N VAL A 292 -4.91 13.93 8.59
CA VAL A 292 -3.55 14.35 8.21
C VAL A 292 -2.94 13.43 7.15
N ALA A 293 -3.30 12.14 7.15
CA ALA A 293 -2.87 11.20 6.11
C ALA A 293 -3.34 11.60 4.69
N LEU A 294 -4.34 12.47 4.62
CA LEU A 294 -4.89 12.99 3.38
C LEU A 294 -4.30 14.36 2.99
N ASP A 295 -3.27 14.89 3.67
CA ASP A 295 -2.61 16.13 3.24
C ASP A 295 -2.00 15.99 1.82
N PRO A 296 -2.24 16.94 0.89
CA PRO A 296 -2.95 18.23 1.04
C PRO A 296 -4.43 18.22 0.64
N LEU A 297 -4.99 17.04 0.37
CA LEU A 297 -6.30 16.90 -0.23
C LEU A 297 -7.41 17.41 0.70
N HIS A 298 -7.25 17.32 2.02
CA HIS A 298 -8.23 17.87 2.96
C HIS A 298 -8.47 19.39 2.76
N ARG A 299 -7.48 20.14 2.24
CA ARG A 299 -7.58 21.58 1.95
C ARG A 299 -7.78 21.93 0.47
N THR A 300 -7.46 21.02 -0.45
CA THR A 300 -7.51 21.29 -1.90
C THR A 300 -8.62 20.54 -2.63
N ARG A 301 -8.98 19.34 -2.15
CA ARG A 301 -10.05 18.45 -2.65
C ARG A 301 -10.87 17.93 -1.47
N PRO A 302 -11.56 18.83 -0.74
CA PRO A 302 -12.27 18.51 0.49
C PRO A 302 -13.34 17.42 0.33
N LEU A 303 -13.98 17.32 -0.84
CA LEU A 303 -15.02 16.30 -1.07
C LEU A 303 -14.40 14.90 -1.20
N THR A 304 -13.24 14.80 -1.85
CA THR A 304 -12.43 13.56 -1.93
C THR A 304 -11.97 13.13 -0.55
N ALA A 305 -11.54 14.06 0.30
CA ALA A 305 -11.17 13.75 1.68
C ALA A 305 -12.38 13.24 2.48
N LEU A 306 -13.55 13.88 2.36
CA LEU A 306 -14.79 13.43 2.99
C LEU A 306 -15.22 12.04 2.51
N ARG A 307 -15.16 11.76 1.20
CA ARG A 307 -15.41 10.42 0.63
C ARG A 307 -14.46 9.38 1.21
N ALA A 308 -13.17 9.69 1.30
CA ALA A 308 -12.18 8.78 1.86
C ALA A 308 -12.47 8.46 3.33
N LEU A 309 -12.82 9.45 4.14
CA LEU A 309 -13.14 9.27 5.57
C LEU A 309 -14.48 8.53 5.79
N ALA A 310 -15.48 8.78 4.95
CA ALA A 310 -16.81 8.17 5.08
C ALA A 310 -16.85 6.70 4.64
N PHE A 311 -16.20 6.37 3.52
CA PHE A 311 -16.37 5.07 2.85
C PHE A 311 -15.21 4.09 3.07
N GLU A 312 -14.03 4.55 3.54
CA GLU A 312 -12.92 3.64 3.90
C GLU A 312 -13.32 2.61 4.97
N PRO A 313 -14.00 2.98 6.08
CA PRO A 313 -14.35 2.00 7.11
C PRO A 313 -15.30 0.92 6.59
N VAL A 314 -16.20 1.28 5.67
CA VAL A 314 -17.12 0.35 4.99
C VAL A 314 -16.33 -0.63 4.14
N GLN A 315 -15.46 -0.14 3.26
CA GLN A 315 -14.68 -0.96 2.33
C GLN A 315 -13.70 -1.88 3.08
N SER A 316 -12.95 -1.34 4.05
CA SER A 316 -12.06 -2.11 4.92
C SER A 316 -12.83 -3.16 5.72
N GLY A 317 -14.04 -2.82 6.16
CA GLY A 317 -14.97 -3.73 6.80
C GLY A 317 -15.39 -4.92 5.94
N ILE A 318 -15.75 -4.66 4.67
CA ILE A 318 -16.06 -5.69 3.68
C ILE A 318 -14.86 -6.61 3.46
N LEU A 319 -13.68 -6.04 3.19
CA LEU A 319 -12.45 -6.79 2.94
C LEU A 319 -12.04 -7.66 4.14
N ASN A 320 -12.19 -7.15 5.36
CA ASN A 320 -11.88 -7.91 6.57
C ASN A 320 -12.84 -9.07 6.81
N ARG A 321 -14.13 -8.91 6.51
CA ARG A 321 -15.12 -10.01 6.59
C ARG A 321 -14.84 -11.10 5.55
N GLN A 322 -14.52 -10.70 4.31
CA GLN A 322 -14.12 -11.64 3.26
C GLN A 322 -12.90 -12.47 3.68
N ARG A 323 -11.87 -11.83 4.26
CA ARG A 323 -10.67 -12.51 4.75
C ARG A 323 -10.93 -13.51 5.89
N ARG A 324 -11.98 -13.29 6.69
CA ARG A 324 -12.31 -14.14 7.85
C ARG A 324 -13.35 -15.23 7.54
N GLY A 325 -13.78 -15.37 6.28
CA GLY A 325 -14.77 -16.38 5.88
C GLY A 325 -16.17 -16.18 6.46
N SER A 326 -16.44 -15.05 7.13
CA SER A 326 -17.72 -14.78 7.78
C SER A 326 -18.75 -14.24 6.77
N GLY A 327 -19.48 -15.16 6.11
CA GLY A 327 -20.84 -15.04 5.54
C GLY A 327 -21.19 -13.88 4.58
N GLY A 328 -21.68 -14.23 3.38
CA GLY A 328 -22.13 -13.29 2.34
C GLY A 328 -23.23 -12.30 2.75
N ALA A 329 -24.12 -12.63 3.69
CA ALA A 329 -25.16 -11.72 4.19
C ALA A 329 -24.59 -10.46 4.86
N GLY A 330 -23.46 -10.60 5.56
CA GLY A 330 -22.76 -9.47 6.17
C GLY A 330 -22.03 -8.60 5.15
N VAL A 331 -21.58 -9.16 4.03
CA VAL A 331 -20.97 -8.39 2.94
C VAL A 331 -22.05 -7.62 2.18
N ALA A 332 -23.15 -8.28 1.80
CA ALA A 332 -24.27 -7.66 1.10
C ALA A 332 -24.93 -6.51 1.88
N ALA A 333 -25.04 -6.62 3.21
CA ALA A 333 -25.55 -5.52 4.04
C ALA A 333 -24.60 -4.30 4.03
N ARG A 334 -23.27 -4.53 3.96
CA ARG A 334 -22.28 -3.45 3.97
C ARG A 334 -22.08 -2.79 2.62
N THR A 335 -22.35 -3.48 1.51
CA THR A 335 -22.33 -2.87 0.18
C THR A 335 -23.40 -1.79 0.01
N ALA A 336 -24.40 -1.70 0.89
CA ALA A 336 -25.36 -0.59 0.91
C ALA A 336 -24.82 0.70 1.55
N CYS A 337 -23.60 0.67 2.11
CA CYS A 337 -22.95 1.81 2.78
C CYS A 337 -23.77 2.42 3.92
N ALA A 338 -24.67 1.66 4.55
CA ALA A 338 -25.53 2.16 5.64
C ALA A 338 -24.76 2.54 6.92
N GLU A 339 -23.56 1.98 7.11
CA GLU A 339 -22.67 2.31 8.24
C GLU A 339 -21.69 3.44 7.91
N ALA A 340 -21.72 4.00 6.69
CA ALA A 340 -20.88 5.14 6.32
C ALA A 340 -21.29 6.36 7.15
N ARG A 341 -20.31 7.09 7.66
CA ARG A 341 -20.55 8.29 8.45
C ARG A 341 -20.92 9.47 7.54
N PRO A 342 -22.05 10.16 7.77
CA PRO A 342 -22.44 11.33 6.98
C PRO A 342 -21.39 12.45 7.00
N TYR A 343 -21.33 13.24 5.93
CA TYR A 343 -20.41 14.38 5.84
C TYR A 343 -20.64 15.43 6.93
N PRO A 344 -21.88 15.83 7.29
CA PRO A 344 -22.09 16.74 8.42
C PRO A 344 -21.51 16.23 9.74
N ASP A 345 -21.64 14.93 10.00
CA ASP A 345 -21.10 14.32 11.21
C ASP A 345 -19.57 14.31 11.21
N LEU A 346 -18.94 14.02 10.08
CA LEU A 346 -17.49 14.10 9.92
C LEU A 346 -16.99 15.53 10.15
N THR A 347 -17.66 16.53 9.57
CA THR A 347 -17.37 17.95 9.76
C THR A 347 -17.49 18.34 11.23
N ALA A 348 -18.56 17.92 11.92
CA ALA A 348 -18.76 18.19 13.34
C ALA A 348 -17.66 17.56 14.21
N ALA A 349 -17.22 16.33 13.91
CA ALA A 349 -16.07 15.73 14.61
C ALA A 349 -14.77 16.49 14.35
N THR A 350 -14.52 16.90 13.11
CA THR A 350 -13.33 17.69 12.76
C THR A 350 -13.35 19.05 13.47
N ALA A 351 -14.51 19.71 13.55
CA ALA A 351 -14.69 20.97 14.27
C ALA A 351 -14.47 20.81 15.79
N ALA A 352 -15.01 19.74 16.39
CA ALA A 352 -14.78 19.43 17.79
C ALA A 352 -13.29 19.16 18.09
N LEU A 353 -12.62 18.40 17.20
CA LEU A 353 -11.19 18.14 17.30
C LEU A 353 -10.36 19.43 17.15
N HIS A 354 -10.70 20.29 16.20
CA HIS A 354 -10.06 21.59 16.03
C HIS A 354 -10.23 22.47 17.29
N GLY A 355 -11.43 22.55 17.85
CA GLY A 355 -11.68 23.27 19.10
C GLY A 355 -10.81 22.74 20.25
N HIS A 356 -10.71 21.41 20.37
CA HIS A 356 -9.86 20.77 21.38
C HIS A 356 -8.35 21.07 21.17
N LEU A 357 -7.84 21.05 19.93
CA LEU A 357 -6.46 21.44 19.64
C LEU A 357 -6.18 22.91 20.01
N ARG A 358 -7.14 23.81 19.77
CA ARG A 358 -7.04 25.22 20.19
C ARG A 358 -7.02 25.37 21.71
N ASP A 359 -7.79 24.56 22.43
CA ASP A 359 -7.76 24.56 23.89
C ASP A 359 -6.41 24.06 24.41
N LEU A 360 -5.81 23.04 23.80
CA LEU A 360 -4.45 22.59 24.12
C LEU A 360 -3.40 23.69 23.87
N LEU A 361 -3.51 24.44 22.76
CA LEU A 361 -2.64 25.59 22.48
C LEU A 361 -2.75 26.69 23.54
N ARG A 362 -3.98 27.01 23.95
CA ARG A 362 -4.23 27.99 25.02
C ARG A 362 -3.66 27.53 26.35
N ILE A 363 -3.78 26.23 26.67
CA ILE A 363 -3.19 25.63 27.87
C ILE A 363 -1.66 25.76 27.81
N ALA A 364 -1.05 25.41 26.68
CA ALA A 364 0.40 25.51 26.48
C ALA A 364 0.90 26.95 26.71
N LEU A 365 0.20 27.94 26.14
CA LEU A 365 0.48 29.36 26.34
C LEU A 365 0.37 29.76 27.83
N ALA A 366 -0.70 29.34 28.52
CA ALA A 366 -0.90 29.67 29.93
C ALA A 366 0.20 29.09 30.82
N LEU A 367 0.59 27.83 30.61
CA LEU A 367 1.66 27.16 31.36
C LEU A 367 3.02 27.82 31.15
N ARG A 368 3.29 28.32 29.94
CA ARG A 368 4.53 29.03 29.59
C ARG A 368 4.62 30.38 30.30
N VAL A 369 3.54 31.18 30.24
CA VAL A 369 3.49 32.50 30.89
C VAL A 369 3.61 32.37 32.41
N GLU A 370 2.98 31.36 33.02
CA GLU A 370 3.12 31.09 34.46
C GLU A 370 4.55 30.70 34.85
N GLY A 371 5.26 29.96 33.99
CA GLY A 371 6.67 29.61 34.22
C GLY A 371 7.62 30.80 34.17
N CYS A 372 7.29 31.84 33.39
CA CYS A 372 8.13 33.05 33.27
C CYS A 372 7.90 34.08 34.38
N GLY A 373 6.84 33.96 35.19
CA GLY A 373 6.54 34.87 36.30
C GLY A 373 6.16 36.31 35.89
N ALA A 374 6.12 36.62 34.59
CA ALA A 374 5.76 37.93 34.05
C ALA A 374 4.32 37.90 33.50
N ALA A 375 3.54 38.93 33.81
CA ALA A 375 2.24 39.12 33.19
C ALA A 375 2.43 39.56 31.72
N PRO A 376 1.58 39.11 30.77
CA PRO A 376 1.63 39.60 29.40
C PRO A 376 1.29 41.09 29.36
N ASP A 377 2.13 41.90 28.71
CA ASP A 377 1.87 43.34 28.51
C ASP A 377 0.74 43.60 27.50
N ASP A 378 0.50 42.66 26.57
CA ASP A 378 -0.59 42.73 25.60
C ASP A 378 -1.92 42.23 26.19
N PRO A 379 -2.99 43.07 26.23
CA PRO A 379 -4.32 42.66 26.68
C PRO A 379 -4.88 41.43 25.96
N ARG A 380 -4.55 41.23 24.67
CA ARG A 380 -5.00 40.06 23.90
C ARG A 380 -4.31 38.79 24.37
N ALA A 381 -2.99 38.86 24.63
CA ALA A 381 -2.25 37.76 25.23
C ALA A 381 -2.76 37.45 26.65
N GLY A 382 -3.08 38.49 27.43
CA GLY A 382 -3.71 38.35 28.75
C GLY A 382 -5.04 37.59 28.69
N ALA A 383 -5.91 37.92 27.74
CA ALA A 383 -7.18 37.20 27.54
C ALA A 383 -6.98 35.73 27.14
N ALA A 384 -6.07 35.45 26.20
CA ALA A 384 -5.76 34.09 25.76
C ALA A 384 -5.19 33.21 26.90
N VAL A 385 -4.35 33.78 27.77
CA VAL A 385 -3.84 33.08 28.97
C VAL A 385 -4.98 32.74 29.94
N GLN A 386 -5.95 33.64 30.14
CA GLN A 386 -7.10 33.36 30.99
C GLN A 386 -8.01 32.27 30.41
N GLU A 387 -8.21 32.26 29.09
CA GLU A 387 -8.89 31.16 28.40
C GLU A 387 -8.15 29.83 28.60
N GLY A 388 -6.81 29.83 28.46
CA GLY A 388 -5.97 28.65 28.72
C GLY A 388 -6.08 28.13 30.15
N ARG A 389 -6.10 29.02 31.15
CA ARG A 389 -6.33 28.64 32.56
C ARG A 389 -7.71 28.01 32.77
N ARG A 390 -8.75 28.53 32.12
CA ARG A 390 -10.10 27.97 32.19
C ARG A 390 -10.15 26.60 31.51
N ALA A 391 -9.55 26.46 30.33
CA ALA A 391 -9.45 25.19 29.62
C ALA A 391 -8.69 24.13 30.43
N LEU A 392 -7.56 24.50 31.04
CA LEU A 392 -6.79 23.62 31.92
C LEU A 392 -7.64 23.15 33.11
N LYS A 393 -8.35 24.07 33.78
CA LYS A 393 -9.23 23.74 34.90
C LYS A 393 -10.41 22.86 34.49
N ALA A 394 -10.89 22.98 33.26
CA ALA A 394 -11.97 22.16 32.72
C ALA A 394 -11.49 20.78 32.24
N MET A 395 -10.19 20.62 31.98
CA MET A 395 -9.63 19.35 31.51
C MET A 395 -9.70 18.29 32.61
N ARG A 396 -10.40 17.18 32.34
CA ARG A 396 -10.57 16.04 33.26
C ARG A 396 -9.87 14.76 32.74
N ARG A 397 -8.82 14.93 31.94
CA ARG A 397 -8.10 13.83 31.29
C ARG A 397 -6.92 13.37 32.14
N GLU A 398 -6.57 12.09 32.02
CA GLU A 398 -5.42 11.48 32.70
C GLU A 398 -4.14 12.31 32.47
N GLY A 399 -3.46 12.67 33.57
CA GLY A 399 -2.21 13.42 33.55
C GLY A 399 -2.37 14.94 33.60
N PHE A 400 -3.58 15.49 33.43
CA PHE A 400 -3.84 16.94 33.59
C PHE A 400 -4.01 17.37 35.06
N ASP A 401 -3.97 16.43 35.99
CA ASP A 401 -3.92 16.61 37.44
C ASP A 401 -2.49 16.65 37.99
N ALA A 402 -1.47 16.47 37.13
CA ALA A 402 -0.06 16.55 37.52
C ALA A 402 0.35 17.96 37.98
N ARG A 403 1.51 18.06 38.64
CA ARG A 403 2.02 19.35 39.12
C ARG A 403 2.26 20.29 37.92
N PRO A 404 2.08 21.61 38.08
CA PRO A 404 2.25 22.56 36.98
C PRO A 404 3.60 22.47 36.25
N ASP A 405 4.68 22.16 36.96
CA ASP A 405 6.01 22.00 36.36
C ASP A 405 6.12 20.74 35.50
N ASP A 406 5.51 19.63 35.95
CA ASP A 406 5.46 18.36 35.20
C ASP A 406 4.62 18.54 33.92
N LEU A 407 3.52 19.29 34.01
CA LEU A 407 2.70 19.67 32.86
C LEU A 407 3.44 20.60 31.90
N ARG A 408 4.17 21.59 32.41
CA ARG A 408 4.95 22.52 31.58
C ARG A 408 6.00 21.77 30.78
N ALA A 409 6.76 20.89 31.42
CA ALA A 409 7.75 20.05 30.75
C ALA A 409 7.11 19.16 29.67
N ALA A 410 5.92 18.62 29.91
CA ALA A 410 5.23 17.79 28.92
C ALA A 410 4.70 18.58 27.71
N PHE A 411 4.43 19.88 27.86
CA PHE A 411 4.00 20.77 26.78
C PHE A 411 5.15 21.51 26.08
N GLU A 412 6.38 21.36 26.58
CA GLU A 412 7.57 22.00 26.00
C GLU A 412 7.81 21.52 24.56
N GLY A 413 7.92 22.45 23.62
CA GLY A 413 8.13 22.14 22.19
C GLY A 413 6.89 21.63 21.43
N MET A 414 5.72 21.57 22.06
CA MET A 414 4.48 21.15 21.39
C MET A 414 3.78 22.26 20.60
N ASP A 415 4.11 23.52 20.87
CA ASP A 415 3.39 24.70 20.36
C ASP A 415 3.27 24.69 18.84
N GLU A 416 4.39 24.49 18.14
CA GLU A 416 4.43 24.47 16.67
C GLU A 416 3.66 23.27 16.10
N CYS A 417 3.73 22.11 16.75
CA CYS A 417 3.03 20.92 16.29
C CYS A 417 1.50 21.11 16.43
N LEU A 418 1.04 21.62 17.57
CA LEU A 418 -0.37 21.87 17.80
C LEU A 418 -0.90 23.01 16.91
N ALA A 419 -0.10 24.06 16.68
CA ALA A 419 -0.47 25.18 15.84
C ALA A 419 -0.67 24.73 14.39
N ASP A 420 0.24 23.91 13.86
CA ASP A 420 0.18 23.47 12.48
C ASP A 420 -0.92 22.43 12.26
N LEU A 421 -1.15 21.54 13.23
CA LEU A 421 -2.30 20.63 13.20
C LEU A 421 -3.63 21.40 13.27
N ALA A 422 -3.73 22.41 14.15
CA ALA A 422 -4.92 23.25 14.25
C ALA A 422 -5.16 24.05 12.96
N GLY A 423 -4.11 24.65 12.39
CA GLY A 423 -4.17 25.39 11.12
C GLY A 423 -4.63 24.51 9.96
N ALA A 424 -4.11 23.27 9.86
CA ALA A 424 -4.55 22.32 8.85
C ALA A 424 -6.04 21.95 8.97
N LEU A 425 -6.55 21.80 10.21
CA LEU A 425 -7.97 21.56 10.43
C LEU A 425 -8.82 22.79 10.15
N ASP A 426 -8.34 24.00 10.48
CA ASP A 426 -9.02 25.26 10.17
C ASP A 426 -9.19 25.44 8.66
N ASP A 427 -8.11 25.23 7.89
CA ASP A 427 -8.14 25.23 6.43
C ASP A 427 -9.12 24.19 5.88
N ALA A 428 -9.09 22.97 6.41
CA ALA A 428 -10.03 21.91 6.00
C ALA A 428 -11.49 22.32 6.27
N LEU A 429 -11.78 22.85 7.45
CA LEU A 429 -13.12 23.28 7.85
C LEU A 429 -13.63 24.43 7.00
N ALA A 430 -12.78 25.42 6.71
CA ALA A 430 -13.14 26.52 5.81
C ALA A 430 -13.48 26.02 4.41
N ARG A 431 -12.72 25.05 3.90
CA ARG A 431 -12.95 24.43 2.58
C ARG A 431 -14.21 23.58 2.55
N ILE A 432 -14.51 22.86 3.64
CA ILE A 432 -15.75 22.11 3.79
C ILE A 432 -16.97 23.05 3.90
N ALA A 433 -16.86 24.16 4.61
CA ALA A 433 -17.91 25.17 4.69
C ALA A 433 -18.24 25.74 3.29
N ALA A 434 -17.22 26.07 2.50
CA ALA A 434 -17.42 26.52 1.12
C ALA A 434 -18.10 25.46 0.22
N LEU A 435 -17.83 24.16 0.45
CA LEU A 435 -18.55 23.09 -0.25
C LEU A 435 -20.04 23.04 0.12
N ASP A 436 -20.35 23.20 1.41
CA ASP A 436 -21.71 23.14 1.96
C ASP A 436 -22.56 24.32 1.47
N GLU A 437 -21.96 25.52 1.41
CA GLU A 437 -22.57 26.71 0.82
C GLU A 437 -22.93 26.50 -0.66
N ALA A 438 -22.06 25.83 -1.41
CA ALA A 438 -22.30 25.55 -2.83
C ALA A 438 -23.38 24.48 -3.05
N ALA A 439 -23.41 23.44 -2.23
CA ALA A 439 -24.53 22.51 -2.14
C ALA A 439 -24.47 21.73 -0.82
N PRO A 440 -25.64 21.46 -0.17
CA PRO A 440 -25.67 20.83 1.14
C PRO A 440 -24.88 19.52 1.22
N LEU A 441 -24.03 19.39 2.24
CA LEU A 441 -23.20 18.21 2.47
C LEU A 441 -24.02 16.92 2.58
N GLU A 442 -25.22 17.00 3.15
CA GLU A 442 -26.14 15.86 3.25
C GLU A 442 -26.54 15.34 1.87
N SER A 443 -26.89 16.24 0.94
CA SER A 443 -27.26 15.87 -0.43
C SER A 443 -26.07 15.27 -1.18
N ARG A 444 -24.85 15.79 -0.96
CA ARG A 444 -23.63 15.25 -1.56
C ARG A 444 -23.32 13.85 -1.02
N PHE A 445 -23.46 13.67 0.30
CA PHE A 445 -23.27 12.38 0.95
C PHE A 445 -24.22 11.33 0.38
N GLU A 446 -25.51 11.64 0.23
CA GLU A 446 -26.49 10.68 -0.30
C GLU A 446 -26.23 10.31 -1.77
N ALA A 447 -25.79 11.26 -2.58
CA ALA A 447 -25.36 11.00 -3.95
C ALA A 447 -24.13 10.09 -4.00
N ASP A 448 -23.09 10.41 -3.23
CA ASP A 448 -21.88 9.61 -3.15
C ASP A 448 -22.17 8.23 -2.53
N ARG A 449 -23.03 8.13 -1.53
CA ARG A 449 -23.46 6.87 -0.91
C ARG A 449 -24.08 5.94 -1.94
N THR A 450 -24.91 6.48 -2.84
CA THR A 450 -25.50 5.72 -3.95
C THR A 450 -24.42 5.21 -4.91
N VAL A 451 -23.46 6.06 -5.28
CA VAL A 451 -22.33 5.70 -6.16
C VAL A 451 -21.47 4.60 -5.52
N PHE A 452 -20.98 4.82 -4.30
CA PHE A 452 -20.13 3.86 -3.59
C PHE A 452 -20.87 2.55 -3.32
N ALA A 453 -22.17 2.60 -3.01
CA ALA A 453 -22.96 1.39 -2.82
C ALA A 453 -23.06 0.55 -4.10
N GLY A 454 -23.31 1.19 -5.25
CA GLY A 454 -23.30 0.54 -6.56
C GLY A 454 -21.95 -0.09 -6.89
N LEU A 455 -20.86 0.64 -6.66
CA LEU A 455 -19.49 0.17 -6.87
C LEU A 455 -19.12 -1.00 -5.95
N PHE A 456 -19.48 -0.93 -4.67
CA PHE A 456 -19.19 -2.01 -3.71
C PHE A 456 -20.04 -3.24 -3.99
N ALA A 457 -21.30 -3.08 -4.41
CA ALA A 457 -22.12 -4.20 -4.86
C ALA A 457 -21.48 -4.88 -6.09
N GLN A 458 -21.04 -4.10 -7.08
CA GLN A 458 -20.33 -4.64 -8.25
C GLN A 458 -19.04 -5.39 -7.86
N LEU A 459 -18.27 -4.86 -6.92
CA LEU A 459 -16.99 -5.45 -6.50
C LEU A 459 -17.14 -6.69 -5.61
N TYR A 460 -18.17 -6.74 -4.77
CA TYR A 460 -18.20 -7.63 -3.61
C TYR A 460 -19.49 -8.45 -3.45
N ALA A 461 -20.58 -8.12 -4.15
CA ALA A 461 -21.87 -8.80 -3.96
C ALA A 461 -22.10 -10.00 -4.89
N ASP A 462 -21.30 -10.20 -5.95
CA ASP A 462 -21.45 -11.34 -6.84
C ASP A 462 -20.93 -12.65 -6.19
N PRO A 463 -21.80 -13.65 -5.94
CA PRO A 463 -21.40 -14.93 -5.36
C PRO A 463 -20.68 -15.85 -6.35
N SER A 464 -20.82 -15.67 -7.68
CA SER A 464 -20.05 -16.44 -8.69
C SER A 464 -18.56 -16.16 -8.64
N VAL A 465 -18.18 -15.07 -7.95
CA VAL A 465 -16.83 -14.63 -7.67
C VAL A 465 -16.34 -15.13 -6.30
N GLN A 466 -17.24 -15.59 -5.43
CA GLN A 466 -16.92 -16.26 -4.15
C GLN A 466 -16.60 -17.75 -4.34
N GLU A 467 -16.95 -18.33 -5.51
CA GLU A 467 -16.64 -19.72 -5.92
C GLU A 467 -15.31 -19.87 -6.68
N ALA A 468 -14.48 -18.83 -6.81
CA ALA A 468 -13.06 -19.07 -7.01
C ALA A 468 -12.52 -19.60 -5.67
N PRO A 469 -12.04 -20.86 -5.58
CA PRO A 469 -12.04 -21.62 -4.33
C PRO A 469 -11.11 -20.99 -3.29
N HIS A 470 -11.68 -20.17 -2.43
CA HIS A 470 -11.22 -19.95 -1.06
C HIS A 470 -11.69 -21.14 -0.21
N GLY A 471 -11.17 -22.33 -0.51
CA GLY A 471 -11.22 -23.47 0.40
C GLY A 471 -9.94 -23.52 1.21
N ILE A 472 -9.99 -23.17 2.50
CA ILE A 472 -9.03 -23.65 3.51
C ILE A 472 -9.83 -23.86 4.82
N PRO A 473 -9.76 -25.02 5.49
CA PRO A 473 -10.10 -25.14 6.91
C PRO A 473 -9.14 -24.37 7.83
#